data_AF-A0A3B0XXZ8-F1
#
_entry.id   AF-A0A3B0XXZ8-F1
#
_cell.length_a   1.000
_cell.length_b   1.000
_cell.length_c   1.000
_cell.angle_alpha   90.00
_cell.angle_beta   90.00
_cell.angle_gamma   90.00
#
_symmetry.space_group_name_H-M   'P 1'
#
loop_
_entity.id
_entity.type
_entity.pdbx_description
1 polymer ?
#
loop_
_entity_poly.entity_id
_entity_poly.type
_entity_poly.pdbx_seq_one_letter_code
_entity_poly.pdbx_strand_id
1 'polypeptide(L)'
;MTEKPQSFSRRQGIAALIFLVLALGLANVSPSIEIAWVSGLLVLTIYLFAFEVVGVDVAAVSVMVLLGLTSLFAPVMGLEQGLVDTQKIFNGFASNAVMSIIAVMIIGAGLDRTGLMSKVATFILKVGGTTETRIIPIISSTVGIISSFMQNVGAAALFLPVVSRISARSG
;
A
#
# COMPACT_ATOMS: atom_id res chain seq x y z
N MET A 1 21.16 2.13 20.98
CA MET A 1 20.59 1.79 19.65
C MET A 1 20.83 3.00 18.74
N THR A 2 21.94 3.00 18.00
CA THR A 2 22.28 4.08 17.08
C THR A 2 21.82 3.67 15.68
N GLU A 3 20.66 4.16 15.26
CA GLU A 3 20.28 4.09 13.84
C GLU A 3 21.32 4.85 13.03
N LYS A 4 21.91 4.17 12.04
CA LYS A 4 22.82 4.77 11.08
C LYS A 4 21.97 5.72 10.22
N PRO A 5 22.36 6.99 10.03
CA PRO A 5 21.56 7.92 9.22
C PRO A 5 21.41 7.34 7.82
N GLN A 6 20.17 7.15 7.36
CA GLN A 6 19.88 6.76 5.98
C GLN A 6 20.44 7.85 5.07
N SER A 7 21.61 7.59 4.48
CA SER A 7 22.27 8.55 3.61
C SER A 7 21.51 8.64 2.29
N PHE A 8 20.99 9.81 1.98
CA PHE A 8 20.28 10.11 0.74
C PHE A 8 21.11 9.65 -0.47
N SER A 9 20.57 8.71 -1.25
CA SER A 9 21.28 8.11 -2.38
C SER A 9 21.32 9.08 -3.56
N ARG A 10 22.41 9.07 -4.34
CA ARG A 10 22.50 9.84 -5.60
C ARG A 10 21.32 9.56 -6.54
N ARG A 11 20.80 8.33 -6.55
CA ARG A 11 19.62 7.96 -7.34
C ARG A 11 18.35 8.66 -6.84
N GLN A 12 18.18 8.76 -5.53
CA GLN A 12 17.05 9.47 -4.91
C GLN A 12 17.11 10.98 -5.21
N GLY A 13 18.30 11.58 -5.26
CA GLY A 13 18.47 12.97 -5.64
C GLY A 13 18.17 13.26 -7.11
N ILE A 14 18.62 12.41 -8.03
CA ILE A 14 18.28 12.54 -9.44
C ILE A 14 16.77 12.36 -9.64
N ALA A 15 16.16 11.36 -8.99
CA ALA A 15 14.73 11.16 -9.02
C ALA A 15 13.96 12.35 -8.43
N ALA A 16 14.44 12.95 -7.34
CA ALA A 16 13.82 14.14 -6.75
C ALA A 16 13.74 15.29 -7.76
N LEU A 17 14.82 15.53 -8.52
CA LEU A 17 14.82 16.56 -9.56
C LEU A 17 13.80 16.25 -10.67
N ILE A 18 13.71 15.00 -11.12
CA ILE A 18 12.73 14.59 -12.14
C ILE A 18 11.30 14.79 -11.63
N PHE A 19 11.00 14.36 -10.41
CA PHE A 19 9.68 14.51 -9.81
C PHE A 19 9.34 15.97 -9.52
N LEU A 20 10.32 16.80 -9.16
CA LEU A 20 10.13 18.24 -9.00
C LEU A 20 9.81 18.92 -10.33
N VAL A 21 10.53 18.59 -11.41
CA VAL A 21 10.22 19.07 -12.76
C VAL A 21 8.83 18.61 -13.19
N LEU A 22 8.46 17.36 -12.92
CA LEU A 22 7.12 16.83 -13.20
C LEU A 22 6.04 17.60 -12.43
N ALA A 23 6.23 17.83 -11.14
CA ALA A 23 5.29 18.58 -10.31
C ALA A 23 5.11 20.03 -10.81
N LEU A 24 6.20 20.70 -11.16
CA LEU A 24 6.16 22.05 -11.75
C LEU A 24 5.49 22.04 -13.13
N GLY A 25 5.76 21.03 -13.95
CA GLY A 25 5.09 20.84 -15.25
C GLY A 25 3.58 20.68 -15.10
N LEU A 26 3.14 19.83 -14.15
CA LEU A 26 1.73 19.64 -13.84
C LEU A 26 1.08 20.91 -13.29
N ALA A 27 1.78 21.66 -12.43
CA ALA A 27 1.28 22.92 -11.89
C ALA A 27 1.00 23.95 -12.99
N ASN A 28 1.84 24.02 -14.03
CA ASN A 28 1.65 24.95 -15.15
C ASN A 28 0.50 24.54 -16.09
N VAL A 29 0.15 23.26 -16.15
CA VAL A 29 -0.94 22.73 -16.99
C VAL A 29 -2.26 22.65 -16.21
N SER A 30 -2.21 22.74 -14.88
CA SER A 30 -3.37 22.61 -14.00
C SER A 30 -4.34 23.79 -14.19
N PRO A 31 -5.65 23.53 -14.38
CA PRO A 31 -6.64 24.60 -14.59
C PRO A 31 -6.91 25.48 -13.37
N SER A 32 -6.58 24.99 -12.17
CA SER A 32 -6.82 25.69 -10.91
C SER A 32 -5.65 25.52 -9.94
N ILE A 33 -5.52 26.47 -9.01
CA ILE A 33 -4.45 26.48 -8.01
C ILE A 33 -4.57 25.30 -7.03
N GLU A 34 -5.80 24.88 -6.71
CA GLU A 34 -6.09 23.71 -5.88
C GLU A 34 -5.55 22.44 -6.55
N ILE A 35 -5.84 22.26 -7.85
CA ILE A 35 -5.38 21.09 -8.61
C ILE A 35 -3.85 21.09 -8.71
N ALA A 36 -3.22 22.25 -8.86
CA ALA A 36 -1.76 22.37 -8.87
C ALA A 36 -1.13 21.88 -7.55
N TRP A 37 -1.68 22.29 -6.40
CA TRP A 37 -1.19 21.84 -5.10
C TRP A 37 -1.48 20.35 -4.82
N VAL A 38 -2.69 19.87 -5.14
CA VAL A 38 -3.05 18.46 -4.97
C VAL A 38 -2.17 17.56 -5.85
N SER A 39 -1.94 17.93 -7.11
CA SER A 39 -1.06 17.18 -8.01
C SER A 39 0.40 17.20 -7.55
N GLY A 40 0.91 18.34 -7.07
CA GLY A 40 2.24 18.41 -6.47
C GLY A 40 2.40 17.50 -5.25
N LEU A 41 1.40 17.48 -4.37
CA LEU A 41 1.40 16.62 -3.19
C LEU A 41 1.24 15.13 -3.56
N LEU A 42 0.49 14.81 -4.61
CA LEU A 42 0.41 13.45 -5.16
C LEU A 42 1.76 13.00 -5.73
N VAL A 43 2.42 13.83 -6.53
CA VAL A 43 3.76 13.54 -7.09
C VAL A 43 4.78 13.34 -5.96
N LEU A 44 4.75 14.19 -4.92
CA LEU A 44 5.55 14.01 -3.72
C LEU A 44 5.28 12.66 -3.04
N THR A 45 4.01 12.30 -2.86
CA THR A 45 3.61 11.04 -2.23
C THR A 45 4.13 9.83 -3.01
N ILE A 46 3.98 9.86 -4.34
CA ILE A 46 4.50 8.81 -5.24
C ILE A 46 6.02 8.73 -5.13
N TYR A 47 6.73 9.87 -5.10
CA TYR A 47 8.19 9.90 -4.93
C TYR A 47 8.63 9.24 -3.61
N LEU A 48 8.01 9.64 -2.49
CA LEU A 48 8.36 9.12 -1.17
C LEU A 48 8.15 7.60 -1.08
N PHE A 49 7.05 7.09 -1.67
CA PHE A 49 6.75 5.65 -1.68
C PHE A 49 7.60 4.88 -2.68
N ALA A 50 7.76 5.36 -3.92
CA ALA A 50 8.47 4.62 -4.97
C ALA A 50 9.97 4.47 -4.70
N PHE A 51 10.58 5.44 -4.00
CA PHE A 51 12.00 5.44 -3.68
C PHE A 51 12.29 5.13 -2.21
N GLU A 52 11.26 4.80 -1.42
CA GLU A 52 11.33 4.51 0.02
C GLU A 52 12.28 5.47 0.75
N VAL A 53 12.14 6.77 0.46
CA VAL A 53 13.06 7.82 0.97
C VAL A 53 13.05 7.87 2.49
N VAL A 54 11.87 7.65 3.06
CA VAL A 54 11.63 7.43 4.48
C VAL A 54 10.73 6.20 4.61
N GLY A 55 10.65 5.62 5.81
CA GLY A 55 9.75 4.50 6.07
C GLY A 55 8.31 4.82 5.66
N VAL A 56 7.59 3.84 5.11
CA VAL A 56 6.24 4.01 4.54
C VAL A 56 5.28 4.68 5.54
N ASP A 57 5.36 4.30 6.81
CA ASP A 57 4.55 4.88 7.88
C ASP A 57 4.87 6.37 8.10
N VAL A 58 6.16 6.71 8.11
CA VAL A 58 6.62 8.10 8.26
C VAL A 58 6.20 8.93 7.06
N ALA A 59 6.34 8.42 5.84
CA ALA A 59 5.88 9.08 4.63
C ALA A 59 4.37 9.32 4.67
N ALA A 60 3.57 8.31 5.02
CA ALA A 60 2.12 8.42 5.10
C ALA A 60 1.66 9.47 6.12
N VAL A 61 2.22 9.45 7.34
CA VAL A 61 1.92 10.43 8.38
C VAL A 61 2.39 11.83 7.95
N SER A 62 3.56 11.95 7.34
CA SER A 62 4.07 13.24 6.85
C SER A 62 3.15 13.86 5.81
N VAL A 63 2.70 13.08 4.82
CA VAL A 63 1.76 13.53 3.78
C VAL A 63 0.42 13.94 4.40
N MET A 64 -0.08 13.17 5.37
CA MET A 64 -1.32 13.49 6.09
C MET A 64 -1.20 14.81 6.88
N VAL A 65 -0.08 15.02 7.56
CA VAL A 65 0.20 16.27 8.27
C VAL A 65 0.32 17.42 7.28
N LEU A 66 1.02 17.24 6.15
CA LEU A 66 1.12 18.26 5.10
C LEU A 66 -0.25 18.65 4.55
N LEU A 67 -1.14 17.67 4.30
CA LEU A 67 -2.53 17.92 3.91
C LEU A 67 -3.26 18.78 4.95
N GLY A 68 -3.13 18.47 6.23
CA GLY A 68 -3.75 19.26 7.30
C GLY A 68 -3.17 20.67 7.43
N LEU A 69 -1.85 20.82 7.29
CA LEU A 69 -1.18 22.11 7.33
C LEU A 69 -1.61 23.03 6.17
N THR A 70 -2.12 22.50 5.05
CA THR A 70 -2.64 23.35 3.96
C THR A 70 -3.77 24.27 4.42
N SER A 71 -4.55 23.88 5.44
CA SER A 71 -5.57 24.76 6.04
C SER A 71 -4.99 26.01 6.71
N LEU A 72 -3.81 25.88 7.32
CA LEU A 72 -3.11 26.98 7.98
C LEU A 72 -2.38 27.87 6.97
N PHE A 73 -1.83 27.27 5.91
CA PHE A 73 -1.06 27.98 4.88
C PHE A 73 -1.91 28.46 3.70
N ALA A 74 -3.23 28.21 3.70
CA ALA A 74 -4.13 28.58 2.61
C ALA A 74 -3.97 30.04 2.13
N PRO A 75 -3.88 31.07 3.00
CA PRO A 75 -3.73 32.46 2.55
C PRO A 75 -2.41 32.71 1.78
N VAL A 76 -1.34 32.00 2.13
CA VAL A 76 -0.03 32.13 1.46
C VAL A 76 0.02 31.33 0.17
N MET A 77 -0.77 30.26 0.08
CA MET A 77 -0.85 29.36 -1.07
C MET A 77 -1.82 29.87 -2.16
N GLY A 78 -2.54 30.97 -1.91
CA GLY A 78 -3.56 31.50 -2.82
C GLY A 78 -4.88 30.71 -2.79
N LEU A 79 -5.15 30.02 -1.69
CA LEU A 79 -6.34 29.19 -1.50
C LEU A 79 -7.33 29.90 -0.56
N GLU A 80 -8.62 29.85 -0.85
CA GLU A 80 -9.67 30.37 0.06
C GLU A 80 -9.81 29.52 1.33
N GLN A 81 -9.54 28.21 1.20
CA GLN A 81 -9.60 27.23 2.28
C GLN A 81 -8.53 26.15 2.08
N GLY A 82 -8.22 25.39 3.13
CA GLY A 82 -7.32 24.23 3.00
C GLY A 82 -7.80 23.22 1.97
N LEU A 83 -6.88 22.42 1.41
CA LEU A 83 -7.22 21.41 0.39
C LEU A 83 -8.15 20.33 0.93
N VAL A 84 -8.08 20.06 2.24
CA VAL A 84 -8.94 19.09 2.93
C VAL A 84 -9.37 19.70 4.26
N ASP A 85 -10.64 19.54 4.58
CA ASP A 85 -11.20 19.87 5.90
C ASP A 85 -10.52 19.02 6.99
N THR A 86 -9.97 19.67 8.01
CA THR A 86 -9.25 19.04 9.12
C THR A 86 -10.08 17.98 9.83
N GLN A 87 -11.40 18.11 9.87
CA GLN A 87 -12.29 17.09 10.46
C GLN A 87 -12.39 15.82 9.62
N LYS A 88 -12.06 15.89 8.33
CA LYS A 88 -12.20 14.79 7.36
C LYS A 88 -10.88 14.14 6.98
N ILE A 89 -9.74 14.67 7.41
CA ILE A 89 -8.40 14.14 7.07
C ILE A 89 -8.26 12.66 7.47
N PHE A 90 -8.87 12.26 8.59
CA PHE A 90 -8.81 10.88 9.09
C PHE A 90 -9.83 9.94 8.44
N ASN A 91 -10.75 10.43 7.60
CA ASN A 91 -11.80 9.59 7.00
C ASN A 91 -11.24 8.47 6.12
N GLY A 92 -10.02 8.63 5.60
CA GLY A 92 -9.32 7.57 4.86
C GLY A 92 -9.13 6.27 5.66
N PHE A 93 -8.94 6.37 6.98
CA PHE A 93 -8.82 5.20 7.87
C PHE A 93 -10.13 4.41 7.99
N ALA A 94 -11.28 5.06 7.79
CA ALA A 94 -12.59 4.44 7.79
C ALA A 94 -13.01 3.93 6.40
N SER A 95 -12.11 3.94 5.41
CA SER A 95 -12.43 3.48 4.05
C SER A 95 -12.67 1.97 4.00
N ASN A 96 -13.53 1.54 3.07
CA ASN A 96 -13.82 0.13 2.82
C ASN A 96 -12.55 -0.70 2.57
N ALA A 97 -11.55 -0.11 1.91
CA ALA A 97 -10.28 -0.77 1.64
C ALA A 97 -9.50 -1.06 2.94
N VAL A 98 -9.34 -0.07 3.82
CA VAL A 98 -8.63 -0.22 5.09
C VAL A 98 -9.35 -1.23 6.00
N MET A 99 -10.67 -1.11 6.13
CA MET A 99 -11.49 -2.05 6.92
C MET A 99 -11.38 -3.49 6.40
N SER A 100 -11.35 -3.67 5.08
CA SER A 100 -11.19 -4.97 4.45
C SER A 100 -9.81 -5.59 4.74
N ILE A 101 -8.73 -4.80 4.69
CA ILE A 101 -7.38 -5.28 5.02
C ILE A 101 -7.31 -5.70 6.49
N ILE A 102 -7.89 -4.92 7.41
CA ILE A 102 -7.94 -5.25 8.84
C ILE A 102 -8.70 -6.58 9.05
N ALA A 103 -9.89 -6.72 8.46
CA ALA A 103 -10.69 -7.94 8.58
C ALA A 103 -9.92 -9.17 8.08
N VAL A 104 -9.24 -9.04 6.94
CA VAL A 104 -8.40 -10.09 6.35
C VAL A 104 -7.22 -10.43 7.26
N MET A 105 -6.53 -9.45 7.84
CA MET A 105 -5.43 -9.71 8.79
C MET A 105 -5.93 -10.50 10.01
N ILE A 106 -7.10 -10.14 10.54
CA ILE A 106 -7.74 -10.86 11.66
C ILE A 106 -8.10 -12.30 11.26
N ILE A 107 -8.74 -12.48 10.09
CA ILE A 107 -9.10 -13.80 9.57
C ILE A 107 -7.84 -14.65 9.34
N GLY A 108 -6.81 -14.09 8.70
CA GLY A 108 -5.54 -14.78 8.46
C GLY A 108 -4.90 -15.28 9.76
N ALA A 109 -4.85 -14.43 10.79
CA ALA A 109 -4.38 -14.82 12.12
C ALA A 109 -5.25 -15.90 12.77
N GLY A 110 -6.59 -15.79 12.65
CA GLY A 110 -7.53 -16.79 13.17
C GLY A 110 -7.41 -18.16 12.48
N LEU A 111 -7.26 -18.17 11.15
CA LEU A 111 -7.05 -19.38 10.36
C LEU A 111 -5.72 -20.07 10.72
N ASP A 112 -4.67 -19.29 10.97
CA ASP A 112 -3.37 -19.83 11.38
C ASP A 112 -3.41 -20.41 12.80
N ARG A 113 -4.00 -19.68 13.76
CA ARG A 113 -4.16 -20.15 15.15
C ARG A 113 -5.03 -21.40 15.29
N THR A 114 -6.03 -21.57 14.43
CA THR A 114 -6.90 -22.76 14.42
C THR A 114 -6.26 -23.97 13.73
N GLY A 115 -5.08 -23.80 13.10
CA GLY A 115 -4.41 -24.85 12.34
C GLY A 115 -5.13 -25.23 11.03
N LEU A 116 -6.19 -24.50 10.65
CA LEU A 116 -6.95 -24.75 9.42
C LEU A 116 -6.04 -24.63 8.20
N MET A 117 -5.11 -23.67 8.24
CA MET A 117 -4.14 -23.46 7.16
C MET A 117 -3.25 -24.67 6.90
N SER A 118 -2.86 -25.41 7.94
CA SER A 118 -2.11 -26.67 7.81
C SER A 118 -2.97 -27.77 7.19
N LYS A 119 -4.27 -27.81 7.50
CA LYS A 119 -5.21 -28.76 6.87
C LYS A 119 -5.41 -28.45 5.39
N VAL A 120 -5.60 -27.18 5.03
CA VAL A 120 -5.75 -26.72 3.64
C VAL A 120 -4.48 -27.03 2.83
N ALA A 121 -3.30 -26.70 3.35
CA ALA A 121 -2.03 -27.03 2.69
C ALA A 121 -1.86 -28.54 2.46
N THR A 122 -2.21 -29.36 3.46
CA THR A 122 -2.15 -30.83 3.35
C THR A 122 -3.17 -31.36 2.34
N PHE A 123 -4.37 -30.78 2.27
CA PHE A 123 -5.39 -31.14 1.28
C PHE A 123 -4.90 -30.82 -0.14
N ILE A 124 -4.36 -29.63 -0.36
CA ILE A 124 -3.80 -29.22 -1.67
C ILE A 124 -2.67 -30.16 -2.08
N LEU A 125 -1.74 -30.48 -1.17
CA LEU A 125 -0.64 -31.43 -1.46
C LEU A 125 -1.15 -32.85 -1.75
N LYS A 126 -2.21 -33.32 -1.08
CA LYS A 126 -2.82 -34.62 -1.39
C LYS A 126 -3.45 -34.66 -2.79
N VAL A 127 -4.04 -33.56 -3.24
CA VAL A 127 -4.71 -33.49 -4.56
C VAL A 127 -3.72 -33.18 -5.69
N GLY A 128 -2.78 -32.26 -5.47
CA GLY A 128 -1.79 -31.82 -6.46
C GLY A 128 -0.54 -32.69 -6.56
N GLY A 129 -0.25 -33.49 -5.53
CA GLY A 129 0.99 -34.27 -5.42
C GLY A 129 2.17 -33.42 -4.94
N THR A 130 3.39 -33.79 -5.38
CA THR A 130 4.64 -33.08 -5.03
C THR A 130 5.15 -32.17 -6.14
N THR A 131 4.54 -32.20 -7.32
CA THR A 131 5.02 -31.46 -8.49
C THR A 131 4.47 -30.05 -8.52
N GLU A 132 5.36 -29.06 -8.53
CA GLU A 132 5.03 -27.63 -8.58
C GLU A 132 4.09 -27.27 -9.75
N THR A 133 4.29 -27.91 -10.91
CA THR A 133 3.47 -27.73 -12.12
C THR A 133 1.99 -28.10 -11.94
N ARG A 134 1.64 -28.95 -10.95
CA ARG A 134 0.25 -29.28 -10.61
C ARG A 134 -0.29 -28.43 -9.46
N ILE A 135 0.57 -28.09 -8.51
CA ILE A 135 0.20 -27.32 -7.32
C ILE A 135 -0.12 -25.86 -7.68
N ILE A 136 0.71 -25.22 -8.52
CA ILE A 136 0.53 -23.80 -8.89
C ILE A 136 -0.85 -23.56 -9.52
N PRO A 137 -1.31 -24.31 -10.54
CA PRO A 137 -2.64 -24.11 -11.11
C PRO A 137 -3.77 -24.27 -10.09
N ILE A 138 -3.68 -25.27 -9.19
CA ILE A 138 -4.71 -25.52 -8.18
C ILE A 138 -4.83 -24.34 -7.21
N ILE A 139 -3.70 -23.83 -6.73
CA ILE A 139 -3.68 -22.66 -5.84
C ILE A 139 -4.19 -21.44 -6.61
N SER A 140 -3.67 -21.16 -7.80
CA SER A 140 -4.07 -20.02 -8.62
C SER A 140 -5.56 -20.03 -8.96
N SER A 141 -6.16 -21.19 -9.27
CA SER A 141 -7.59 -21.32 -9.50
C SER A 141 -8.40 -21.09 -8.23
N THR A 142 -7.97 -21.64 -7.09
CA THR A 142 -8.64 -21.46 -5.80
C THR A 142 -8.61 -19.99 -5.35
N VAL A 143 -7.44 -19.36 -5.45
CA VAL A 143 -7.25 -17.94 -5.16
C VAL A 143 -8.05 -17.09 -6.14
N GLY A 144 -8.05 -17.41 -7.43
CA GLY A 144 -8.78 -16.68 -8.46
C GLY A 144 -10.29 -16.68 -8.23
N ILE A 145 -10.86 -17.82 -7.86
CA ILE A 145 -12.29 -17.92 -7.50
C ILE A 145 -12.59 -17.09 -6.26
N ILE A 146 -11.77 -17.16 -5.21
CA ILE A 146 -12.02 -16.39 -3.99
C ILE A 146 -11.80 -14.88 -4.23
N SER A 147 -10.79 -14.53 -5.03
CA SER A 147 -10.48 -13.15 -5.43
C SER A 147 -11.55 -12.54 -6.34
N SER A 148 -12.44 -13.32 -6.97
CA SER A 148 -13.58 -12.74 -7.68
C SER A 148 -14.69 -12.28 -6.73
N PHE A 149 -14.71 -12.76 -5.48
CA PHE A 149 -15.67 -12.36 -4.44
C PHE A 149 -15.06 -11.46 -3.37
N MET A 150 -13.73 -11.30 -3.33
CA MET A 150 -13.00 -10.52 -2.33
C MET A 150 -12.03 -9.52 -2.98
N GLN A 151 -11.68 -8.43 -2.27
CA GLN A 151 -10.63 -7.51 -2.70
C GLN A 151 -9.31 -8.27 -2.92
N ASN A 152 -8.62 -8.05 -4.04
CA ASN A 152 -7.38 -8.75 -4.43
C ASN A 152 -6.31 -8.81 -3.30
N VAL A 153 -6.17 -7.74 -2.52
CA VAL A 153 -5.25 -7.66 -1.37
C VAL A 153 -5.64 -8.64 -0.26
N GLY A 154 -6.95 -8.79 -0.04
CA GLY A 154 -7.51 -9.69 0.96
C GLY A 154 -7.24 -11.16 0.66
N ALA A 155 -7.52 -11.56 -0.58
CA ALA A 155 -7.24 -12.90 -1.05
C ALA A 155 -5.74 -13.24 -0.97
N ALA A 156 -4.87 -12.33 -1.42
CA ALA A 156 -3.42 -12.53 -1.36
C ALA A 156 -2.92 -12.75 0.09
N ALA A 157 -3.37 -11.91 1.03
CA ALA A 157 -2.96 -12.01 2.43
C ALA A 157 -3.47 -13.28 3.14
N LEU A 158 -4.67 -13.77 2.82
CA LEU A 158 -5.18 -15.04 3.36
C LEU A 158 -4.40 -16.25 2.83
N PHE A 159 -3.96 -16.21 1.57
CA PHE A 159 -3.31 -17.34 0.92
C PHE A 159 -1.79 -17.37 1.05
N LEU A 160 -1.13 -16.24 1.35
CA LEU A 160 0.30 -16.18 1.62
C LEU A 160 0.77 -17.24 2.65
N PRO A 161 0.12 -17.42 3.81
CA PRO A 161 0.49 -18.46 4.75
C PRO A 161 0.14 -19.90 4.32
N VAL A 162 -0.73 -20.10 3.31
CA VAL A 162 -0.94 -21.43 2.68
C VAL A 162 0.23 -21.73 1.75
N VAL A 163 0.56 -20.79 0.85
CA VAL A 163 1.63 -20.93 -0.14
C VAL A 163 2.98 -21.13 0.55
N SER A 164 3.28 -20.34 1.58
CA SER A 164 4.50 -20.50 2.39
C SER A 164 4.62 -21.90 3.00
N ARG A 165 3.53 -22.46 3.54
CA ARG A 165 3.50 -23.83 4.09
C ARG A 165 3.69 -24.92 3.03
N ILE A 166 3.15 -24.72 1.83
CA ILE A 166 3.31 -25.65 0.71
C ILE A 166 4.77 -25.62 0.23
N SER A 167 5.33 -24.42 0.02
CA SER A 167 6.72 -24.21 -0.37
C SER A 167 7.70 -24.89 0.60
N ALA A 168 7.45 -24.79 1.91
CA ALA A 168 8.27 -25.46 2.93
C ALA A 168 8.15 -27.00 2.97
N ARG A 169 7.23 -27.60 2.21
CA ARG A 169 6.98 -29.06 2.17
C ARG A 169 7.21 -29.70 0.81
N SER A 170 7.20 -28.92 -0.27
CA SER A 170 7.41 -29.39 -1.64
C SER A 170 8.86 -29.19 -2.15
N GLY A 171 9.73 -28.59 -1.33
CA GLY A 171 11.16 -28.42 -1.57
C GLY A 171 11.98 -29.00 -0.41
#